data_AF-D0W6N6-F1
#
_entry.id   AF-D0W6N6-F1
#
_cell.length_a   1.000
_cell.length_b   1.000
_cell.length_c   1.000
_cell.angle_alpha   90.00
_cell.angle_beta   90.00
_cell.angle_gamma   90.00
#
_symmetry.space_group_name_H-M   'P 1'
#
loop_
_entity.id
_entity.type
_entity.pdbx_description
1 polymer ?
#
loop_
_entity_poly.entity_id
_entity_poly.type
_entity_poly.pdbx_seq_one_letter_code
_entity_poly.pdbx_strand_id
1 'polypeptide(L)'
;MHRYRISEIGQKVTAAGFHPLDVLLVGATGVGKSSTLNALFGEQKAKVGTGVDPETQLVESYMLNDVLRFWDSAGLGDGKEADRTHRQKLIDVLSKTYTHSDGQWGWIDLVFVILDGSSRDLGTAYDLLRDVILKMIDPDRVIVAINQADMAMKGRYWDRVLHQPLPNLQQFLDEKAESVQKRLLEATGLQISKPVYYSAYENYHLKEIMDAVINHIPVCRRKMHTL
;
A
#
# COMPACT_ATOMS: atom_id res chain seq x y z
N MET A 1 8.05 2.27 13.67
CA MET A 1 7.73 3.52 12.96
C MET A 1 6.56 4.30 13.58
N HIS A 2 5.95 3.86 14.69
CA HIS A 2 4.72 4.44 15.26
C HIS A 2 4.72 5.94 15.58
N ARG A 3 5.86 6.50 16.01
CA ARG A 3 6.04 7.95 16.28
C ARG A 3 6.66 8.72 15.12
N TYR A 4 6.98 8.05 14.03
CA TYR A 4 7.67 8.66 12.90
C TYR A 4 6.80 9.75 12.27
N ARG A 5 7.23 11.01 12.39
CA ARG A 5 6.56 12.20 11.84
C ARG A 5 5.05 12.27 12.17
N ILE A 6 4.64 11.74 13.33
CA ILE A 6 3.22 11.67 13.72
C ILE A 6 2.54 13.05 13.76
N SER A 7 3.26 14.07 14.22
CA SER A 7 2.75 15.45 14.25
C SER A 7 2.49 15.98 12.84
N GLU A 8 3.33 15.64 11.87
CA GLU A 8 3.14 16.08 10.49
C GLU A 8 1.97 15.35 9.83
N ILE A 9 1.85 14.04 10.06
CA ILE A 9 0.69 13.27 9.61
C ILE A 9 -0.58 13.90 10.19
N GLY A 10 -0.60 14.14 11.51
CA GLY A 10 -1.72 14.79 12.20
C GLY A 10 -2.09 16.14 11.57
N GLN A 11 -1.11 17.01 11.32
CA GLN A 11 -1.34 18.30 10.68
C GLN A 11 -1.93 18.15 9.26
N LYS A 12 -1.39 17.24 8.44
CA LYS A 12 -1.86 17.02 7.07
C LYS A 12 -3.28 16.47 7.03
N VAL A 13 -3.60 15.46 7.85
CA VAL A 13 -4.95 14.84 7.86
C VAL A 13 -6.00 15.81 8.39
N THR A 14 -5.67 16.58 9.45
CA THR A 14 -6.55 17.64 9.96
C THR A 14 -6.79 18.73 8.93
N ALA A 15 -5.74 19.19 8.24
CA ALA A 15 -5.87 20.18 7.17
C ALA A 15 -6.73 19.67 6.00
N ALA A 16 -6.65 18.38 5.70
CA ALA A 16 -7.42 17.74 4.63
C ALA A 16 -8.87 17.35 5.02
N GLY A 17 -9.21 17.47 6.31
CA GLY A 17 -10.56 17.26 6.83
C GLY A 17 -10.92 15.81 7.17
N PHE A 18 -9.97 14.90 7.31
CA PHE A 18 -10.24 13.52 7.73
C PHE A 18 -9.30 13.09 8.86
N HIS A 19 -9.74 12.13 9.66
CA HIS A 19 -8.94 11.60 10.76
C HIS A 19 -9.53 10.25 11.21
N PRO A 20 -8.74 9.16 11.28
CA PRO A 20 -7.33 9.04 10.87
C PRO A 20 -7.16 9.05 9.33
N LEU A 21 -5.91 8.95 8.84
CA LEU A 21 -5.60 8.57 7.45
C LEU A 21 -5.87 7.08 7.27
N ASP A 22 -6.71 6.73 6.29
CA ASP A 22 -7.08 5.35 5.98
C ASP A 22 -6.34 4.80 4.75
N VAL A 23 -5.41 3.87 4.98
CA VAL A 23 -4.55 3.28 3.94
C VAL A 23 -4.88 1.81 3.72
N LEU A 24 -5.31 1.45 2.51
CA LEU A 24 -5.57 0.06 2.13
C LEU A 24 -4.31 -0.62 1.59
N LEU A 25 -3.84 -1.68 2.24
CA LEU A 25 -2.79 -2.53 1.71
C LEU A 25 -3.35 -3.52 0.69
N VAL A 26 -2.73 -3.60 -0.48
CA VAL A 26 -3.13 -4.51 -1.56
C VAL A 26 -1.90 -5.22 -2.12
N GLY A 27 -2.04 -6.49 -2.44
CA GLY A 27 -0.98 -7.29 -3.06
C GLY A 27 -1.26 -8.77 -2.93
N ALA A 28 -0.57 -9.60 -3.71
CA ALA A 28 -0.78 -11.05 -3.71
C ALA A 28 -0.41 -11.72 -2.37
N THR A 29 -0.84 -12.97 -2.15
CA THR A 29 -0.35 -13.80 -1.04
C THR A 29 1.16 -13.89 -1.06
N GLY A 30 1.77 -13.79 0.11
CA GLY A 30 3.22 -13.98 0.27
C GLY A 30 4.06 -12.77 -0.13
N VAL A 31 3.47 -11.71 -0.71
CA VAL A 31 4.21 -10.47 -1.05
C VAL A 31 4.72 -9.72 0.20
N GLY A 32 4.20 -10.08 1.38
CA GLY A 32 4.63 -9.54 2.67
C GLY A 32 3.79 -8.38 3.19
N LYS A 33 2.47 -8.35 2.91
CA LYS A 33 1.52 -7.38 3.51
C LYS A 33 1.62 -7.36 5.04
N SER A 34 1.38 -8.51 5.67
CA SER A 34 1.44 -8.64 7.13
C SER A 34 2.84 -8.43 7.69
N SER A 35 3.90 -8.84 6.98
CA SER A 35 5.28 -8.54 7.37
C SER A 35 5.56 -7.03 7.33
N THR A 36 5.03 -6.32 6.35
CA THR A 36 5.16 -4.86 6.22
C THR A 36 4.46 -4.16 7.38
N LEU A 37 3.23 -4.57 7.68
CA LEU A 37 2.52 -4.11 8.87
C LEU A 37 3.39 -4.30 10.12
N ASN A 38 3.83 -5.53 10.39
CA ASN A 38 4.65 -5.83 11.56
C ASN A 38 5.92 -4.98 11.64
N ALA A 39 6.61 -4.78 10.51
CA ALA A 39 7.81 -3.94 10.44
C ALA A 39 7.52 -2.45 10.73
N LEU A 40 6.36 -1.94 10.29
CA LEU A 40 5.94 -0.57 10.57
C LEU A 40 5.50 -0.39 12.04
N PHE A 41 4.72 -1.34 12.58
CA PHE A 41 4.27 -1.33 13.98
C PHE A 41 5.42 -1.51 14.97
N GLY A 42 6.42 -2.33 14.64
CA GLY A 42 7.49 -2.71 15.56
C GLY A 42 6.98 -3.60 16.70
N GLU A 43 7.53 -3.44 17.90
CA GLU A 43 7.16 -4.24 19.09
C GLU A 43 5.76 -3.92 19.65
N GLN A 44 5.13 -2.83 19.22
CA GLN A 44 3.76 -2.52 19.63
C GLN A 44 2.78 -3.35 18.82
N LYS A 45 2.04 -4.24 19.49
CA LYS A 45 0.92 -4.94 18.86
C LYS A 45 -0.11 -3.91 18.39
N ALA A 46 -0.38 -3.90 17.09
CA ALA A 46 -1.46 -3.13 16.51
C ALA A 46 -2.77 -3.42 17.25
N LYS A 47 -3.54 -2.38 17.60
CA LYS A 47 -4.90 -2.56 18.08
C LYS A 47 -5.76 -2.93 16.87
N VAL A 48 -6.33 -4.13 16.88
CA VAL A 48 -7.36 -4.50 15.90
C VAL A 48 -8.59 -3.65 16.20
N GLY A 49 -8.97 -2.80 15.24
CA GLY A 49 -10.21 -2.03 15.35
C GLY A 49 -11.39 -2.95 15.09
N THR A 50 -12.18 -3.25 16.12
CA THR A 50 -13.48 -3.93 15.97
C THR A 50 -14.51 -2.93 15.44
N GLY A 51 -14.48 -2.66 14.14
CA GLY A 51 -15.56 -1.93 13.47
C GLY A 51 -16.80 -2.83 13.44
N VAL A 52 -17.91 -2.34 13.99
CA VAL A 52 -19.15 -3.09 14.24
C VAL A 52 -20.03 -3.21 12.98
N ASP A 53 -19.41 -3.33 11.80
CA ASP A 53 -20.14 -3.43 10.53
C ASP A 53 -20.03 -4.88 10.01
N PRO A 54 -21.12 -5.68 10.02
CA PRO A 54 -21.09 -7.09 9.61
C PRO A 54 -20.51 -7.32 8.21
N GLU A 55 -20.58 -6.31 7.33
CA GLU A 55 -20.02 -6.35 5.98
C GLU A 55 -18.50 -6.07 5.92
N THR A 56 -17.88 -5.61 7.02
CA THR A 56 -16.42 -5.37 7.11
C THR A 56 -15.62 -6.57 7.58
N GLN A 57 -16.25 -7.72 7.84
CA GLN A 57 -15.57 -8.97 8.24
C GLN A 57 -14.51 -9.49 7.24
N LEU A 58 -14.38 -8.87 6.06
CA LEU A 58 -13.43 -9.25 5.01
C LEU A 58 -12.07 -8.53 5.08
N VAL A 59 -11.93 -7.44 5.84
CA VAL A 59 -10.69 -6.63 5.91
C VAL A 59 -10.39 -6.29 7.37
N GLU A 60 -9.20 -6.67 7.84
CA GLU A 60 -8.75 -6.33 9.19
C GLU A 60 -8.13 -4.94 9.21
N SER A 61 -8.50 -4.12 10.20
CA SER A 61 -7.93 -2.78 10.37
C SER A 61 -6.96 -2.73 11.55
N TYR A 62 -5.85 -2.04 11.33
CA TYR A 62 -4.73 -1.94 12.25
C TYR A 62 -4.32 -0.48 12.43
N MET A 63 -4.54 0.06 13.62
CA MET A 63 -4.21 1.45 13.94
C MET A 63 -2.73 1.56 14.35
N LEU A 64 -1.90 2.19 13.51
CA LEU A 64 -0.46 2.39 13.78
C LEU A 64 -0.24 3.41 14.89
N ASN A 65 -1.06 4.44 14.88
CA ASN A 65 -1.18 5.46 15.90
C ASN A 65 -2.53 6.16 15.70
N ASP A 66 -2.83 7.18 16.51
CA ASP A 66 -4.13 7.85 16.48
C ASP A 66 -4.44 8.57 15.14
N VAL A 67 -3.45 8.80 14.27
CA VAL A 67 -3.60 9.53 13.00
C VAL A 67 -3.49 8.64 11.75
N LEU A 68 -3.13 7.36 11.87
CA LEU A 68 -2.86 6.47 10.73
C LEU A 68 -3.36 5.05 10.98
N ARG A 69 -4.25 4.58 10.10
CA ARG A 69 -4.83 3.24 10.11
C ARG A 69 -4.56 2.53 8.78
N PHE A 70 -4.05 1.31 8.88
CA PHE A 70 -3.90 0.40 7.74
C PHE A 70 -5.02 -0.62 7.71
N TRP A 71 -5.43 -0.99 6.50
CA TRP A 71 -6.41 -2.04 6.24
C TRP A 71 -5.71 -3.17 5.47
N ASP A 72 -5.66 -4.39 6.03
CA ASP A 72 -5.04 -5.56 5.37
C ASP A 72 -6.07 -6.30 4.51
N SER A 73 -5.77 -6.44 3.22
CA SER A 73 -6.60 -7.16 2.26
C SER A 73 -6.47 -8.68 2.30
N ALA A 74 -5.76 -9.28 3.28
CA ALA A 74 -5.54 -10.74 3.35
C ALA A 74 -6.84 -11.57 3.29
N GLY A 75 -7.99 -11.04 3.76
CA GLY A 75 -9.31 -11.68 3.66
C GLY A 75 -9.97 -11.61 2.26
N LEU A 76 -9.35 -10.96 1.28
CA LEU A 76 -9.92 -10.75 -0.05
C LEU A 76 -9.69 -11.92 -1.04
N GLY A 77 -9.09 -13.05 -0.63
CA GLY A 77 -9.01 -14.25 -1.47
C GLY A 77 -7.81 -14.23 -2.40
N ASP A 78 -6.76 -14.92 -2.00
CA ASP A 78 -5.39 -14.56 -2.32
C ASP A 78 -4.70 -15.73 -3.09
N GLY A 79 -5.49 -16.54 -3.81
CA GLY A 79 -5.08 -17.80 -4.48
C GLY A 79 -5.57 -17.97 -5.93
N LYS A 80 -5.03 -19.00 -6.63
CA LYS A 80 -5.26 -19.30 -8.06
C LYS A 80 -6.73 -19.55 -8.47
N GLU A 81 -7.60 -19.83 -7.52
CA GLU A 81 -9.05 -19.74 -7.71
C GLU A 81 -9.57 -18.59 -6.86
N ALA A 82 -9.84 -17.43 -7.47
CA ALA A 82 -10.70 -16.34 -6.96
C ALA A 82 -10.39 -14.94 -7.56
N ASP A 83 -9.70 -14.80 -8.70
CA ASP A 83 -9.35 -13.46 -9.22
C ASP A 83 -10.58 -12.53 -9.37
N ARG A 84 -11.74 -13.08 -9.73
CA ARG A 84 -13.02 -12.34 -9.77
C ARG A 84 -13.50 -11.92 -8.37
N THR A 85 -13.46 -12.82 -7.40
CA THR A 85 -13.91 -12.55 -6.03
C THR A 85 -12.99 -11.54 -5.36
N HIS A 86 -11.68 -11.64 -5.58
CA HIS A 86 -10.69 -10.69 -5.10
C HIS A 86 -10.92 -9.29 -5.66
N ARG A 87 -11.09 -9.18 -6.98
CA ARG A 87 -11.44 -7.91 -7.65
C ARG A 87 -12.74 -7.33 -7.10
N GLN A 88 -13.80 -8.15 -6.97
CA GLN A 88 -15.08 -7.66 -6.46
C GLN A 88 -14.96 -7.13 -5.04
N LYS A 89 -14.29 -7.86 -4.14
CA LYS A 89 -14.11 -7.40 -2.76
C LYS A 89 -13.28 -6.11 -2.68
N LEU A 90 -12.27 -5.95 -3.53
CA LEU A 90 -11.52 -4.70 -3.62
C LEU A 90 -12.40 -3.55 -4.11
N ILE A 91 -13.24 -3.80 -5.12
CA ILE A 91 -14.25 -2.83 -5.59
C ILE A 91 -15.19 -2.47 -4.46
N ASP A 92 -15.69 -3.44 -3.70
CA ASP A 92 -16.62 -3.21 -2.59
C ASP A 92 -15.97 -2.30 -1.54
N VAL A 93 -14.73 -2.59 -1.13
CA VAL A 93 -13.98 -1.78 -0.15
C VAL A 93 -13.72 -0.36 -0.67
N LEU A 94 -13.27 -0.20 -1.92
CA LEU A 94 -13.01 1.11 -2.52
C LEU A 94 -14.29 1.91 -2.80
N SER A 95 -15.44 1.23 -2.92
CA SER A 95 -16.77 1.83 -3.06
C SER A 95 -17.38 2.27 -1.74
N LYS A 96 -16.84 1.84 -0.58
CA LYS A 96 -17.36 2.26 0.73
C LYS A 96 -17.24 3.76 0.90
N THR A 97 -18.28 4.34 1.50
CA THR A 97 -18.39 5.77 1.73
C THR A 97 -18.82 6.07 3.16
N TYR A 98 -18.63 7.32 3.58
CA TYR A 98 -19.23 7.89 4.78
C TYR A 98 -19.88 9.23 4.46
N THR A 99 -20.87 9.60 5.28
CA THR A 99 -21.53 10.90 5.21
C THR A 99 -20.81 11.91 6.11
N HIS A 100 -20.50 13.06 5.56
CA HIS A 100 -20.05 14.24 6.30
C HIS A 100 -21.03 15.39 6.07
N SER A 101 -20.92 16.48 6.84
CA SER A 101 -21.83 17.62 6.75
C SER A 101 -21.90 18.28 5.36
N ASP A 102 -20.88 18.07 4.53
CA ASP A 102 -20.73 18.64 3.19
C ASP A 102 -20.91 17.62 2.05
N GLY A 103 -21.25 16.37 2.34
CA GLY A 103 -21.53 15.36 1.30
C GLY A 103 -21.14 13.93 1.67
N GLN A 104 -21.10 13.07 0.66
CA GLN A 104 -20.68 11.66 0.78
C GLN A 104 -19.26 11.50 0.23
N TRP A 105 -18.39 10.85 0.99
CA TRP A 105 -16.96 10.75 0.73
C TRP A 105 -16.49 9.30 0.78
N GLY A 106 -15.44 8.99 0.01
CA GLY A 106 -14.84 7.66 0.01
C GLY A 106 -14.17 7.33 1.33
N TRP A 107 -14.30 6.08 1.78
CA TRP A 107 -13.78 5.62 3.07
C TRP A 107 -12.24 5.46 3.10
N ILE A 108 -11.66 4.88 2.05
CA ILE A 108 -10.21 4.73 1.90
C ILE A 108 -9.61 6.01 1.30
N ASP A 109 -8.56 6.54 1.92
CA ASP A 109 -7.86 7.75 1.46
C ASP A 109 -6.74 7.43 0.48
N LEU A 110 -5.99 6.35 0.75
CA LEU A 110 -4.83 5.89 -0.01
C LEU A 110 -4.87 4.38 -0.25
N VAL A 111 -4.34 3.96 -1.40
CA VAL A 111 -4.10 2.55 -1.70
C VAL A 111 -2.61 2.30 -1.79
N PHE A 112 -2.11 1.41 -0.95
CA PHE A 112 -0.72 1.00 -0.90
C PHE A 112 -0.58 -0.41 -1.49
N VAL A 113 -0.13 -0.46 -2.74
CA VAL A 113 0.10 -1.68 -3.50
C VAL A 113 1.52 -2.20 -3.30
N ILE A 114 1.63 -3.43 -2.83
CA ILE A 114 2.90 -4.12 -2.58
C ILE A 114 3.12 -5.17 -3.68
N LEU A 115 4.29 -5.07 -4.32
CA LEU A 115 4.78 -5.98 -5.36
C LEU A 115 5.92 -6.85 -4.83
N ASP A 116 6.11 -8.03 -5.42
CA ASP A 116 7.17 -8.97 -5.05
C ASP A 116 8.48 -8.64 -5.80
N GLY A 117 9.50 -8.22 -5.05
CA GLY A 117 10.85 -7.94 -5.55
C GLY A 117 11.60 -9.19 -6.00
N SER A 118 11.30 -10.36 -5.43
CA SER A 118 11.90 -11.65 -5.81
C SER A 118 11.26 -12.25 -7.08
N SER A 119 9.98 -11.97 -7.31
CA SER A 119 9.25 -12.49 -8.46
C SER A 119 9.65 -11.82 -9.78
N ARG A 120 9.62 -12.62 -10.85
CA ARG A 120 9.70 -12.14 -12.24
C ARG A 120 8.32 -11.88 -12.84
N ASP A 121 7.29 -12.50 -12.29
CA ASP A 121 5.91 -12.33 -12.72
C ASP A 121 5.17 -11.39 -11.77
N LEU A 122 4.81 -10.24 -12.31
CA LEU A 122 4.04 -9.19 -11.63
C LEU A 122 2.69 -8.97 -12.34
N GLY A 123 2.31 -9.84 -13.30
CA GLY A 123 1.17 -9.65 -14.19
C GLY A 123 -0.14 -9.43 -13.45
N THR A 124 -0.48 -10.32 -12.50
CA THR A 124 -1.74 -10.23 -11.74
C THR A 124 -1.83 -8.95 -10.90
N ALA A 125 -0.73 -8.52 -10.27
CA ALA A 125 -0.71 -7.29 -9.49
C ALA A 125 -0.87 -6.05 -10.38
N TYR A 126 -0.28 -6.08 -11.58
CA TYR A 126 -0.49 -5.03 -12.58
C TYR A 126 -1.91 -4.98 -13.11
N ASP A 127 -2.51 -6.13 -13.41
CA ASP A 127 -3.88 -6.19 -13.90
C ASP A 127 -4.86 -5.65 -12.85
N LEU A 128 -4.64 -5.97 -11.57
CA LEU A 128 -5.46 -5.43 -10.50
C LEU A 128 -5.27 -3.90 -10.34
N LEU A 129 -4.03 -3.42 -10.44
CA LEU A 129 -3.74 -1.99 -10.35
C LEU A 129 -4.36 -1.22 -11.53
N ARG A 130 -4.19 -1.71 -12.76
CA ARG A 130 -4.73 -1.11 -14.00
C ARG A 130 -6.25 -1.20 -14.09
N ASP A 131 -6.81 -2.39 -13.85
CA ASP A 131 -8.21 -2.68 -14.17
C ASP A 131 -9.19 -2.31 -13.07
N VAL A 132 -8.71 -2.19 -11.83
CA VAL A 132 -9.54 -1.91 -10.65
C VAL A 132 -9.07 -0.65 -9.94
N ILE A 133 -7.86 -0.63 -9.37
CA ILE A 133 -7.42 0.45 -8.47
C ILE A 133 -7.44 1.80 -9.20
N LEU A 134 -6.70 1.94 -10.30
CA LEU A 134 -6.59 3.20 -11.03
C LEU A 134 -7.88 3.66 -11.73
N LYS A 135 -8.94 2.84 -11.74
CA LYS A 135 -10.28 3.24 -12.21
C LYS A 135 -11.17 3.79 -11.08
N MET A 136 -10.79 3.53 -9.83
CA MET A 136 -11.61 3.83 -8.65
C MET A 136 -11.01 4.88 -7.72
N ILE A 137 -9.71 5.11 -7.83
CA ILE A 137 -8.99 6.10 -7.04
C ILE A 137 -7.96 6.82 -7.91
N ASP A 138 -7.81 8.12 -7.67
CA ASP A 138 -6.84 8.97 -8.38
C ASP A 138 -5.40 8.45 -8.23
N PRO A 139 -4.54 8.57 -9.28
CA PRO A 139 -3.16 8.06 -9.24
C PRO A 139 -2.29 8.63 -8.12
N ASP A 140 -2.54 9.88 -7.71
CA ASP A 140 -1.83 10.56 -6.62
C ASP A 140 -2.13 9.98 -5.24
N ARG A 141 -3.17 9.15 -5.12
CA ARG A 141 -3.54 8.40 -3.91
C ARG A 141 -3.07 6.94 -3.95
N VAL A 142 -2.33 6.54 -4.99
CA VAL A 142 -1.81 5.18 -5.14
C VAL A 142 -0.30 5.17 -4.88
N ILE A 143 0.11 4.40 -3.88
CA ILE A 143 1.51 4.15 -3.56
C ILE A 143 1.84 2.75 -4.06
N VAL A 144 2.90 2.62 -4.87
CA VAL A 144 3.43 1.32 -5.28
C VAL A 144 4.77 1.10 -4.59
N ALA A 145 4.96 -0.05 -3.97
CA ALA A 145 6.25 -0.46 -3.43
C ALA A 145 6.61 -1.88 -3.82
N ILE A 146 7.90 -2.19 -3.78
CA ILE A 146 8.47 -3.49 -4.12
C ILE A 146 9.11 -4.07 -2.86
N ASN A 147 8.43 -5.00 -2.20
CA ASN A 147 8.96 -5.66 -1.02
C ASN A 147 9.94 -6.78 -1.40
N GLN A 148 10.56 -7.41 -0.41
CA GLN A 148 11.51 -8.52 -0.60
C GLN A 148 12.73 -8.12 -1.45
N ALA A 149 13.19 -6.88 -1.31
CA ALA A 149 14.40 -6.39 -1.97
C ALA A 149 15.63 -7.25 -1.62
N ASP A 150 15.65 -7.84 -0.43
CA ASP A 150 16.67 -8.77 0.05
C ASP A 150 16.68 -10.12 -0.67
N MET A 151 15.54 -10.55 -1.21
CA MET A 151 15.41 -11.81 -1.95
C MET A 151 15.46 -11.62 -3.46
N ALA A 152 15.48 -10.37 -3.95
CA ALA A 152 15.77 -10.08 -5.35
C ALA A 152 17.13 -10.65 -5.76
N MET A 153 17.26 -10.99 -7.05
CA MET A 153 18.41 -11.74 -7.58
C MET A 153 18.72 -13.05 -6.81
N LYS A 154 17.68 -13.68 -6.20
CA LYS A 154 17.79 -14.89 -5.36
C LYS A 154 18.65 -14.68 -4.10
N GLY A 155 18.58 -13.48 -3.53
CA GLY A 155 19.35 -13.09 -2.34
C GLY A 155 20.85 -12.88 -2.57
N ARG A 156 21.29 -12.85 -3.83
CA ARG A 156 22.67 -12.51 -4.16
C ARG A 156 22.86 -11.01 -4.02
N TYR A 157 24.07 -10.63 -3.61
CA TYR A 157 24.47 -9.24 -3.44
C TYR A 157 23.65 -8.49 -2.39
N TRP A 158 23.07 -9.20 -1.42
CA TRP A 158 22.56 -8.62 -0.18
C TRP A 158 23.63 -8.69 0.90
N ASP A 159 23.97 -7.55 1.50
CA ASP A 159 24.84 -7.48 2.66
C ASP A 159 24.03 -7.82 3.92
N ARG A 160 24.24 -9.01 4.48
CA ARG A 160 23.55 -9.48 5.69
C ARG A 160 24.02 -8.82 6.98
N VAL A 161 25.19 -8.17 6.96
CA VAL A 161 25.72 -7.46 8.13
C VAL A 161 25.15 -6.05 8.18
N LEU A 162 25.09 -5.39 7.02
CA LEU A 162 24.58 -4.02 6.89
C LEU A 162 23.09 -3.93 6.56
N HIS A 163 22.43 -5.07 6.30
CA HIS A 163 21.01 -5.15 5.92
C HIS A 163 20.67 -4.27 4.72
N GLN A 164 21.50 -4.31 3.68
CA GLN A 164 21.37 -3.44 2.50
C GLN A 164 21.89 -4.13 1.23
N PRO A 165 21.44 -3.71 0.03
CA PRO A 165 21.95 -4.25 -1.22
C PRO A 165 23.36 -3.73 -1.54
N LEU A 166 24.20 -4.60 -2.08
CA LEU A 166 25.44 -4.22 -2.75
C LEU A 166 25.13 -3.58 -4.12
N PRO A 167 26.08 -2.85 -4.74
CA PRO A 167 25.82 -2.03 -5.93
C PRO A 167 25.10 -2.74 -7.09
N ASN A 168 25.41 -4.01 -7.35
CA ASN A 168 24.75 -4.79 -8.40
C ASN A 168 23.25 -5.04 -8.12
N LEU A 169 22.90 -5.35 -6.86
CA LEU A 169 21.49 -5.53 -6.50
C LEU A 169 20.76 -4.20 -6.39
N GLN A 170 21.45 -3.16 -5.92
CA GLN A 170 20.93 -1.79 -5.87
C GLN A 170 20.52 -1.32 -7.28
N GLN A 171 21.42 -1.45 -8.27
CA GLN A 171 21.12 -1.13 -9.66
C GLN A 171 19.95 -1.97 -10.21
N PHE A 172 19.92 -3.28 -9.93
CA PHE A 172 18.82 -4.14 -10.34
C PHE A 172 17.46 -3.68 -9.77
N LEU A 173 17.42 -3.27 -8.51
CA LEU A 173 16.21 -2.78 -7.84
C LEU A 173 15.75 -1.43 -8.42
N ASP A 174 16.69 -0.54 -8.72
CA ASP A 174 16.41 0.75 -9.36
C ASP A 174 15.82 0.56 -10.76
N GLU A 175 16.44 -0.30 -11.59
CA GLU A 175 15.94 -0.66 -12.92
C GLU A 175 14.56 -1.34 -12.83
N LYS A 176 14.34 -2.19 -11.82
CA LYS A 176 13.04 -2.85 -11.61
C LYS A 176 11.96 -1.83 -11.24
N ALA A 177 12.25 -0.86 -10.38
CA ALA A 177 11.32 0.21 -10.03
C ALA A 177 10.96 1.09 -11.25
N GLU A 178 11.95 1.43 -12.08
CA GLU A 178 11.73 2.18 -13.32
C GLU A 178 10.90 1.40 -14.33
N SER A 179 11.19 0.11 -14.48
CA SER A 179 10.42 -0.79 -15.34
C SER A 179 8.96 -0.87 -14.92
N VAL A 180 8.69 -0.99 -13.62
CA VAL A 180 7.32 -0.99 -13.06
C VAL A 180 6.60 0.31 -13.41
N GLN A 181 7.21 1.46 -13.12
CA GLN A 181 6.61 2.77 -13.38
C GLN A 181 6.30 2.96 -14.88
N LYS A 182 7.27 2.64 -15.74
CA LYS A 182 7.14 2.78 -17.20
C LYS A 182 6.01 1.92 -17.75
N ARG A 183 5.94 0.65 -17.34
CA ARG A 183 4.89 -0.28 -17.80
C ARG A 183 3.50 0.19 -17.38
N LEU A 184 3.37 0.77 -16.19
CA LEU A 184 2.08 1.31 -15.73
C LEU A 184 1.67 2.54 -16.53
N LEU A 185 2.60 3.45 -16.81
CA LEU A 185 2.35 4.58 -17.70
C LEU A 185 1.93 4.11 -19.10
N GLU A 186 2.64 3.15 -19.68
CA GLU A 186 2.33 2.59 -21.00
C GLU A 186 0.95 1.90 -21.04
N ALA A 187 0.57 1.19 -19.98
CA ALA A 187 -0.67 0.44 -19.93
C ALA A 187 -1.91 1.26 -19.55
N THR A 188 -1.73 2.36 -18.81
CA THR A 188 -2.84 3.15 -18.24
C THR A 188 -2.92 4.57 -18.78
N GLY A 189 -1.81 5.09 -19.33
CA GLY A 189 -1.65 6.52 -19.63
C GLY A 189 -1.47 7.40 -18.39
N LEU A 190 -1.42 6.82 -17.19
CA LEU A 190 -1.37 7.54 -15.91
C LEU A 190 0.05 7.47 -15.34
N GLN A 191 0.59 8.63 -14.97
CA GLN A 191 1.86 8.74 -14.28
C GLN A 191 1.65 8.48 -12.79
N ILE A 192 2.39 7.52 -12.24
CA ILE A 192 2.48 7.30 -10.79
C ILE A 192 3.88 7.67 -10.27
N SER A 193 4.01 7.84 -8.96
CA SER A 193 5.31 7.96 -8.28
C SER A 193 6.20 6.74 -8.56
N LYS A 194 7.52 6.95 -8.62
CA LYS A 194 8.48 5.83 -8.78
C LYS A 194 8.32 4.87 -7.59
N PRO A 195 8.16 3.56 -7.82
CA PRO A 195 8.02 2.60 -6.73
C PRO A 195 9.22 2.60 -5.80
N VAL A 196 8.96 2.53 -4.49
CA VAL A 196 10.00 2.37 -3.47
C VAL A 196 10.24 0.88 -3.24
N TYR A 197 11.46 0.39 -3.39
CA TYR A 197 11.79 -0.97 -2.97
C TYR A 197 12.28 -0.99 -1.53
N TYR A 198 11.94 -2.05 -0.81
CA TYR A 198 12.22 -2.21 0.61
C TYR A 198 12.27 -3.69 0.98
N SER A 199 12.75 -3.97 2.19
CA SER A 199 12.59 -5.29 2.81
C SER A 199 11.96 -5.14 4.18
N ALA A 200 10.71 -5.59 4.30
CA ALA A 200 10.06 -5.69 5.60
C ALA A 200 10.80 -6.62 6.55
N TYR A 201 11.40 -7.70 6.02
CA TYR A 201 12.09 -8.71 6.82
C TYR A 201 13.43 -8.17 7.37
N GLU A 202 14.20 -7.47 6.54
CA GLU A 202 15.51 -6.94 6.90
C GLU A 202 15.45 -5.51 7.47
N ASN A 203 14.25 -4.93 7.62
CA ASN A 203 14.02 -3.53 8.00
C ASN A 203 14.71 -2.49 7.08
N TYR A 204 14.94 -2.85 5.82
CA TYR A 204 15.53 -1.96 4.83
C TYR A 204 14.48 -1.04 4.20
N HIS A 205 14.81 0.24 4.04
CA HIS A 205 13.98 1.28 3.43
C HIS A 205 12.58 1.52 4.03
N LEU A 206 12.34 1.13 5.29
CA LEU A 206 11.06 1.37 5.95
C LEU A 206 10.76 2.87 6.15
N LYS A 207 11.79 3.73 6.26
CA LYS A 207 11.61 5.19 6.39
C LYS A 207 11.09 5.77 5.09
N GLU A 208 11.66 5.35 3.97
CA GLU A 208 11.32 5.74 2.61
C GLU A 208 9.89 5.31 2.27
N ILE A 209 9.45 4.15 2.76
CA ILE A 209 8.04 3.73 2.68
C ILE A 209 7.12 4.66 3.47
N MET A 210 7.48 5.00 4.70
CA MET A 210 6.68 5.94 5.51
C MET A 210 6.68 7.34 4.90
N ASP A 211 7.80 7.81 4.37
CA ASP A 211 7.89 9.08 3.66
C ASP A 211 7.03 9.08 2.40
N ALA A 212 6.98 7.97 1.66
CA ALA A 212 6.05 7.81 0.54
C ALA A 212 4.59 7.95 1.00
N VAL A 213 4.18 7.28 2.09
CA VAL A 213 2.83 7.46 2.67
C VAL A 213 2.56 8.91 3.03
N ILE A 214 3.50 9.58 3.73
CA ILE A 214 3.36 10.97 4.17
C ILE A 214 3.29 11.95 2.99
N ASN A 215 3.99 11.67 1.90
CA ASN A 215 4.03 12.50 0.70
C ASN A 215 2.78 12.35 -0.17
N HIS A 216 2.09 11.20 -0.07
CA HIS A 216 0.83 10.98 -0.78
C HIS A 216 -0.40 11.40 0.03
N ILE A 217 -0.25 11.88 1.28
CA ILE A 217 -1.41 12.33 2.08
C ILE A 217 -2.17 13.39 1.27
N PRO A 218 -3.44 13.12 0.93
CA PRO A 218 -4.21 13.99 0.07
C PRO A 218 -4.60 15.27 0.80
N VAL A 219 -4.78 16.35 0.05
CA VAL A 219 -5.15 17.67 0.62
C VAL A 219 -6.65 17.82 0.89
N CYS A 220 -7.46 16.84 0.52
CA CYS A 220 -8.90 16.81 0.75
C CYS A 220 -9.44 15.37 0.80
N ARG A 221 -10.66 15.21 1.30
CA ARG A 221 -11.39 13.93 1.28
C ARG A 221 -11.55 13.39 -0.14
N ARG A 222 -11.53 12.06 -0.30
CA ARG A 222 -11.71 11.41 -1.59
C ARG A 222 -13.15 11.57 -2.09
N LYS A 223 -13.32 12.23 -3.23
CA LYS A 223 -14.60 12.23 -3.96
C LYS A 223 -14.80 10.87 -4.62
N MET A 224 -16.03 10.39 -4.62
CA MET A 224 -16.37 9.21 -5.40
C MET A 224 -16.45 9.60 -6.87
N HIS A 225 -15.77 8.85 -7.74
CA HIS A 225 -16.01 8.96 -9.17
C HIS A 225 -17.44 8.46 -9.44
N THR A 226 -18.21 9.23 -10.19
CA THR A 226 -19.44 8.71 -10.79
C THR A 226 -19.00 7.79 -11.92
N LEU A 227 -19.26 6.48 -11.79
CA LEU A 227 -19.08 5.52 -12.88
C LEU A 227 -20.00 5.83 -14.06
#